data_AF-A0AAD6EAC0-F1
#
_entry.id   AF-A0AAD6EAC0-F1
#
_cell.length_a   1.000
_cell.length_b   1.000
_cell.length_c   1.000
_cell.angle_alpha   90.00
_cell.angle_beta   90.00
_cell.angle_gamma   90.00
#
_symmetry.space_group_name_H-M   'P 1'
#
loop_
_entity.id
_entity.type
_entity.pdbx_description
1 polymer ?
#
loop_
_entity_poly.entity_id
_entity_poly.type
_entity_poly.pdbx_seq_one_letter_code
_entity_poly.pdbx_strand_id
1 'polypeptide(L)'
;MSLVLPLAICGMSTIEGAMAACSDGLVNVVFNGPSNSAQFPQKFSQMPGASNWLTFKFGTEPKQIPMIGNDRAAVKKAIDAVNGPNPPDYLLTFNEPDHDYTTGKVILTPHNASVLIKPLLESPGKHTKFIAPVPAAQMSSWLDNFFKECQCKDSFAAYNVHIYRGNVEDAKAEINAFHDKFNDKPLWITEIGPGNRTTACPNPPPWNQTIKFMQEIYAWGQSKEWIHKIFWNTGNQITSHVDNNVCNSYLLDGNDKPTPLLNPFNHLTCS
;
A
#
# COMPACT_ATOMS: atom_id res chain seq x y z
N MET A 1 -54.31 -42.21 -11.17
CA MET A 1 -53.60 -42.11 -9.87
C MET A 1 -52.18 -41.63 -10.16
N SER A 2 -51.91 -40.35 -9.92
CA SER A 2 -50.60 -39.74 -10.19
C SER A 2 -49.81 -39.74 -8.89
N LEU A 3 -48.68 -40.48 -8.85
CA LEU A 3 -47.73 -40.43 -7.74
C LEU A 3 -46.83 -39.21 -7.92
N VAL A 4 -47.00 -38.22 -7.05
CA VAL A 4 -46.04 -37.11 -6.91
C VAL A 4 -45.06 -37.51 -5.79
N LEU A 5 -43.80 -37.73 -6.14
CA LEU A 5 -42.72 -37.86 -5.16
C LEU A 5 -42.33 -36.47 -4.64
N PRO A 6 -42.16 -36.27 -3.32
CA PRO A 6 -41.60 -35.04 -2.79
C PRO A 6 -40.07 -35.03 -3.00
N LEU A 7 -39.56 -34.01 -3.70
CA LEU A 7 -38.14 -33.67 -3.64
C LEU A 7 -37.83 -33.15 -2.24
N ALA A 8 -37.06 -33.92 -1.47
CA ALA A 8 -36.41 -33.44 -0.27
C ALA A 8 -35.30 -32.44 -0.66
N ILE A 9 -35.51 -31.17 -0.33
CA ILE A 9 -34.45 -30.16 -0.35
C ILE A 9 -33.54 -30.49 0.82
N CYS A 10 -32.41 -31.13 0.55
CA CYS A 10 -31.31 -31.22 1.52
C CYS A 10 -30.79 -29.80 1.77
N GLY A 11 -31.12 -29.26 2.94
CA GLY A 11 -30.48 -28.06 3.47
C GLY A 11 -28.98 -28.29 3.53
N MET A 12 -28.22 -27.46 2.83
CA MET A 12 -26.77 -27.40 3.02
C MET A 12 -26.51 -26.86 4.42
N SER A 13 -26.08 -27.74 5.33
CA SER A 13 -25.40 -27.33 6.55
C SER A 13 -24.19 -26.49 6.17
N THR A 14 -24.23 -25.20 6.50
CA THR A 14 -23.04 -24.35 6.55
C THR A 14 -22.10 -24.95 7.59
N ILE A 15 -20.99 -25.53 7.14
CA ILE A 15 -19.89 -25.92 8.01
C ILE A 15 -19.40 -24.65 8.70
N GLU A 16 -19.35 -24.68 10.03
CA GLU A 16 -18.74 -23.62 10.84
C GLU A 16 -17.30 -23.38 10.39
N GLY A 17 -17.09 -22.23 9.74
CA GLY A 17 -15.98 -21.33 10.00
C GLY A 17 -14.56 -21.80 9.69
N ALA A 18 -14.31 -22.37 8.50
CA ALA A 18 -12.94 -22.32 7.98
C ALA A 18 -12.62 -20.85 7.64
N MET A 19 -11.82 -20.19 8.49
CA MET A 19 -11.37 -18.82 8.21
C MET A 19 -10.61 -18.82 6.88
N ALA A 20 -11.09 -18.06 5.90
CA ALA A 20 -10.50 -18.03 4.57
C ALA A 20 -9.22 -17.20 4.57
N ALA A 21 -8.19 -17.69 3.91
CA ALA A 21 -7.01 -16.88 3.59
C ALA A 21 -7.42 -15.65 2.79
N CYS A 22 -6.69 -14.55 2.96
CA CYS A 22 -6.87 -13.36 2.14
C CYS A 22 -6.62 -13.65 0.66
N SER A 23 -7.27 -12.90 -0.22
CA SER A 23 -7.09 -13.03 -1.66
C SER A 23 -5.64 -12.78 -2.06
N ASP A 24 -5.21 -13.50 -3.10
CA ASP A 24 -3.87 -13.37 -3.66
C ASP A 24 -3.57 -11.91 -4.00
N GLY A 25 -2.44 -11.40 -3.50
CA GLY A 25 -2.00 -10.04 -3.75
C GLY A 25 -2.56 -8.96 -2.83
N LEU A 26 -3.54 -9.25 -1.95
CA LEU A 26 -4.09 -8.26 -1.01
C LEU A 26 -3.10 -7.90 0.10
N VAL A 27 -2.42 -8.89 0.67
CA VAL A 27 -1.47 -8.74 1.79
C VAL A 27 -0.07 -8.41 1.27
N ASN A 28 0.44 -7.23 1.63
CA ASN A 28 1.76 -6.74 1.20
C ASN A 28 2.42 -5.95 2.35
N VAL A 29 3.69 -5.57 2.16
CA VAL A 29 4.43 -4.78 3.16
C VAL A 29 5.12 -3.56 2.54
N VAL A 30 5.17 -2.46 3.29
CA VAL A 30 6.02 -1.31 2.98
C VAL A 30 7.09 -1.18 4.05
N PHE A 31 8.34 -1.08 3.59
CA PHE A 31 9.48 -0.74 4.44
C PHE A 31 9.70 0.77 4.41
N ASN A 32 9.05 1.46 5.35
CA ASN A 32 9.29 2.86 5.63
C ASN A 32 10.49 2.97 6.61
N GLY A 33 11.71 3.00 6.09
CA GLY A 33 12.91 3.07 6.91
C GLY A 33 14.15 3.43 6.09
N PRO A 34 15.33 3.63 6.73
CA PRO A 34 16.53 4.19 6.12
C PRO A 34 16.90 3.58 4.76
N SER A 35 17.56 4.43 3.98
CA SER A 35 17.88 4.30 2.55
C SER A 35 18.69 3.07 2.13
N ASN A 36 19.08 2.18 3.06
CA ASN A 36 19.81 0.96 2.74
C ASN A 36 18.87 -0.18 2.30
N SER A 37 18.49 -0.15 1.03
CA SER A 37 17.64 -1.16 0.40
C SER A 37 18.21 -2.58 0.39
N ALA A 38 19.52 -2.78 0.63
CA ALA A 38 20.15 -4.09 0.50
C ALA A 38 19.66 -5.11 1.55
N GLN A 39 19.08 -4.64 2.65
CA GLN A 39 18.61 -5.49 3.76
C GLN A 39 17.18 -6.01 3.54
N PHE A 40 16.40 -5.34 2.69
CA PHE A 40 14.97 -5.62 2.54
C PHE A 40 14.65 -7.00 1.97
N PRO A 41 15.39 -7.56 1.00
CA PRO A 41 15.12 -8.93 0.54
C PRO A 41 15.19 -9.95 1.68
N GLN A 42 16.18 -9.83 2.57
CA GLN A 42 16.32 -10.72 3.72
C GLN A 42 15.20 -10.52 4.73
N LYS A 43 14.85 -9.27 5.06
CA LYS A 43 13.72 -8.97 5.97
C LYS A 43 12.39 -9.50 5.41
N PHE A 44 12.14 -9.27 4.13
CA PHE A 44 10.94 -9.74 3.43
C PHE A 44 10.82 -11.27 3.41
N SER A 45 11.93 -12.00 3.34
CA SER A 45 11.91 -13.47 3.40
C SER A 45 11.30 -14.04 4.69
N GLN A 46 11.24 -13.24 5.77
CA GLN A 46 10.60 -13.61 7.04
C GLN A 46 9.09 -13.34 7.06
N MET A 47 8.52 -12.81 5.98
CA MET A 47 7.13 -12.38 5.86
C MET A 47 6.39 -13.17 4.77
N PRO A 48 6.33 -14.52 4.85
CA PRO A 48 5.74 -15.35 3.80
C PRO A 48 4.26 -15.07 3.51
N GLY A 49 3.54 -14.41 4.42
CA GLY A 49 2.15 -13.97 4.17
C GLY A 49 2.03 -12.81 3.18
N ALA A 50 3.12 -12.09 2.90
CA ALA A 50 3.12 -10.96 1.97
C ALA A 50 3.40 -11.40 0.53
N SER A 51 2.60 -10.88 -0.40
CA SER A 51 2.76 -11.10 -1.84
C SER A 51 3.86 -10.24 -2.43
N ASN A 52 3.85 -8.94 -2.13
CA ASN A 52 4.81 -7.96 -2.60
C ASN A 52 5.35 -7.10 -1.46
N TRP A 53 6.42 -6.37 -1.77
CA TRP A 53 6.95 -5.32 -0.91
C TRP A 53 7.28 -4.06 -1.68
N LEU A 54 7.28 -2.92 -1.00
CA LEU A 54 7.76 -1.65 -1.54
C LEU A 54 8.67 -0.91 -0.54
N THR A 55 9.42 0.04 -1.08
CA THR A 55 10.24 1.00 -0.34
C THR A 55 10.31 2.30 -1.16
N PHE A 56 10.76 3.40 -0.56
CA PHE A 56 10.86 4.71 -1.22
C PHE A 56 12.06 4.87 -2.16
N LYS A 57 12.85 3.79 -2.32
CA LYS A 57 13.93 3.72 -3.28
C LYS A 57 13.53 2.84 -4.46
N PHE A 58 13.75 3.34 -5.66
CA PHE A 58 13.61 2.56 -6.87
C PHE A 58 14.46 1.27 -6.80
N GLY A 59 13.82 0.13 -7.05
CA GLY A 59 14.47 -1.17 -7.13
C GLY A 59 13.59 -2.19 -7.85
N THR A 60 14.23 -3.20 -8.45
CA THR A 60 13.57 -4.25 -9.24
C THR A 60 13.89 -5.63 -8.69
N GLU A 61 14.12 -5.73 -7.37
CA GLU A 61 14.34 -6.99 -6.69
C GLU A 61 13.08 -7.90 -6.78
N PRO A 62 13.22 -9.22 -6.64
CA PRO A 62 12.07 -10.13 -6.66
C PRO A 62 10.96 -9.68 -5.71
N LYS A 63 9.72 -9.64 -6.23
CA LYS A 63 8.49 -9.19 -5.54
C LYS A 63 8.49 -7.73 -5.08
N GLN A 64 9.57 -6.96 -5.31
CA GLN A 64 9.58 -5.53 -5.08
C GLN A 64 8.73 -4.83 -6.15
N ILE A 65 7.83 -3.95 -5.72
CA ILE A 65 7.19 -3.02 -6.65
C ILE A 65 8.01 -1.72 -6.65
N PRO A 66 8.60 -1.32 -7.79
CA PRO A 66 9.37 -0.10 -7.88
C PRO A 66 8.49 1.14 -7.64
N MET A 67 9.10 2.15 -7.05
CA MET A 67 8.54 3.48 -6.85
C MET A 67 9.50 4.53 -7.42
N ILE A 68 9.00 5.49 -8.19
CA ILE A 68 9.85 6.54 -8.78
C ILE A 68 10.21 7.60 -7.74
N GLY A 69 11.41 8.15 -7.85
CA GLY A 69 11.82 9.35 -7.11
C GLY A 69 11.37 10.64 -7.79
N ASN A 70 11.62 11.77 -7.12
CA ASN A 70 11.13 13.09 -7.49
C ASN A 70 12.08 13.88 -8.44
N ASP A 71 12.93 13.18 -9.21
CA ASP A 71 13.91 13.79 -10.11
C ASP A 71 13.97 13.12 -11.50
N ARG A 72 14.62 13.79 -12.46
CA ARG A 72 14.74 13.33 -13.86
C ARG A 72 15.51 12.02 -13.98
N ALA A 73 16.51 11.78 -13.14
CA ALA A 73 17.30 10.55 -13.18
C ALA A 73 16.46 9.36 -12.72
N ALA A 74 15.59 9.54 -11.73
CA ALA A 74 14.64 8.54 -11.28
C ALA A 74 13.60 8.22 -12.36
N VAL A 75 13.05 9.22 -13.04
CA VAL A 75 12.15 9.01 -14.20
C VAL A 75 12.86 8.26 -15.32
N LYS A 76 14.11 8.59 -15.63
CA LYS A 76 14.89 7.86 -16.63
C LYS A 76 15.05 6.38 -16.26
N LYS A 77 15.38 6.08 -14.99
CA LYS A 77 15.48 4.70 -14.49
C LYS A 77 14.16 3.94 -14.65
N ALA A 78 13.03 4.61 -14.39
CA ALA A 78 11.71 4.03 -14.60
C ALA A 78 11.46 3.70 -16.08
N ILE A 79 11.77 4.62 -17.00
CA ILE A 79 11.67 4.38 -18.45
C ILE A 79 12.52 3.19 -18.89
N ASP A 80 13.77 3.13 -18.41
CA ASP A 80 14.69 2.03 -18.72
C ASP A 80 14.15 0.69 -18.21
N ALA A 81 13.49 0.67 -17.03
CA ALA A 81 12.92 -0.55 -16.46
C ALA A 81 11.66 -1.03 -17.19
N VAL A 82 10.70 -0.13 -17.49
CA VAL A 82 9.42 -0.51 -18.14
C VAL A 82 9.59 -0.89 -19.61
N ASN A 83 10.67 -0.44 -20.24
CA ASN A 83 11.07 -0.83 -21.60
C ASN A 83 12.19 -1.90 -21.61
N GLY A 84 12.63 -2.35 -20.43
CA GLY A 84 13.69 -3.34 -20.27
C GLY A 84 13.22 -4.77 -20.60
N PRO A 85 14.13 -5.76 -20.52
CA PRO A 85 13.80 -7.16 -20.82
C PRO A 85 12.87 -7.81 -19.78
N ASN A 86 12.83 -7.26 -18.55
CA ASN A 86 12.03 -7.76 -17.44
C ASN A 86 11.24 -6.60 -16.82
N PRO A 87 10.23 -6.04 -17.53
CA PRO A 87 9.47 -4.91 -17.02
C PRO A 87 8.66 -5.33 -15.79
N PRO A 88 8.54 -4.47 -14.76
CA PRO A 88 7.73 -4.77 -13.59
C PRO A 88 6.23 -4.77 -13.93
N ASP A 89 5.42 -5.58 -13.24
CA ASP A 89 3.96 -5.58 -13.42
C ASP A 89 3.34 -4.23 -13.07
N TYR A 90 3.91 -3.57 -12.06
CA TYR A 90 3.42 -2.32 -11.51
C TYR A 90 4.58 -1.36 -11.22
N LEU A 91 4.30 -0.06 -11.29
CA LEU A 91 5.23 0.99 -10.90
C LEU A 91 4.45 2.07 -10.14
N LEU A 92 4.82 2.31 -8.88
CA LEU A 92 4.32 3.47 -8.14
C LEU A 92 5.02 4.73 -8.63
N THR A 93 4.23 5.80 -8.75
CA THR A 93 4.79 7.09 -9.15
C THR A 93 5.17 7.92 -7.93
N PHE A 94 4.92 9.23 -7.90
CA PHE A 94 5.50 10.09 -6.88
C PHE A 94 4.88 9.84 -5.49
N ASN A 95 5.75 9.64 -4.50
CA ASN A 95 5.40 9.52 -3.08
C ASN A 95 5.38 10.89 -2.41
N GLU A 96 4.23 11.26 -1.84
CA GLU A 96 4.02 12.46 -1.04
C GLU A 96 4.65 13.73 -1.66
N PRO A 97 4.41 14.00 -2.96
CA PRO A 97 5.07 15.10 -3.67
C PRO A 97 4.74 16.49 -3.08
N ASP A 98 3.65 16.61 -2.34
CA ASP A 98 3.21 17.83 -1.67
C ASP A 98 3.89 18.09 -0.32
N HIS A 99 4.73 17.18 0.19
CA HIS A 99 5.32 17.34 1.52
C HIS A 99 6.74 16.77 1.66
N ASP A 100 7.67 17.66 1.99
CA ASP A 100 8.99 17.32 2.52
C ASP A 100 8.95 17.39 4.05
N TYR A 101 9.07 16.25 4.72
CA TYR A 101 9.04 16.16 6.18
C TYR A 101 10.27 16.76 6.88
N THR A 102 11.35 17.05 6.14
CA THR A 102 12.55 17.73 6.68
C THR A 102 12.39 19.24 6.63
N THR A 103 11.82 19.77 5.54
CA THR A 103 11.76 21.22 5.30
C THR A 103 10.37 21.82 5.45
N GLY A 104 9.32 20.99 5.52
CA GLY A 104 7.90 21.38 5.52
C GLY A 104 7.40 21.92 4.18
N LYS A 105 8.20 21.85 3.10
CA LYS A 105 7.90 22.44 1.80
C LYS A 105 7.30 21.42 0.84
N VAL A 106 6.62 21.90 -0.21
CA VAL A 106 6.21 21.08 -1.35
C VAL A 106 7.45 20.63 -2.12
N ILE A 107 7.58 19.32 -2.40
CA ILE A 107 8.68 18.76 -3.19
C ILE A 107 8.43 19.00 -4.69
N LEU A 108 7.25 18.59 -5.16
CA LEU A 108 6.78 18.77 -6.52
C LEU A 108 5.39 19.40 -6.50
N THR A 109 5.27 20.57 -7.12
CA THR A 109 3.95 21.12 -7.46
C THR A 109 3.26 20.22 -8.49
N PRO A 110 1.92 20.28 -8.62
CA PRO A 110 1.21 19.51 -9.64
C PRO A 110 1.75 19.71 -11.06
N HIS A 111 2.09 20.95 -11.42
CA HIS A 111 2.71 21.29 -12.71
C HIS A 111 4.12 20.70 -12.86
N ASN A 112 4.97 20.79 -11.83
CA ASN A 112 6.32 20.23 -11.93
C ASN A 112 6.27 18.69 -12.03
N ALA A 113 5.36 18.05 -11.31
CA ALA A 113 5.12 16.61 -11.41
C ALA A 113 4.61 16.21 -12.80
N SER A 114 3.68 16.98 -13.39
CA SER A 114 3.15 16.71 -14.75
C SER A 114 4.24 16.80 -15.82
N VAL A 115 5.11 17.81 -15.74
CA VAL A 115 6.25 17.97 -16.64
C VAL A 115 7.27 16.85 -16.44
N LEU A 116 7.54 16.47 -15.18
CA LEU A 116 8.56 15.48 -14.84
C LEU A 116 8.16 14.06 -15.29
N ILE A 117 6.90 13.67 -15.11
CA ILE A 117 6.42 12.32 -15.46
C ILE A 117 6.18 12.13 -16.95
N LYS A 118 5.95 13.21 -17.70
CA LYS A 118 5.55 13.16 -19.12
C LYS A 118 6.41 12.20 -19.98
N PRO A 119 7.75 12.18 -19.91
CA PRO A 119 8.55 11.27 -20.71
C PRO A 119 8.28 9.78 -20.42
N LEU A 120 7.91 9.42 -19.19
CA LEU A 120 7.53 8.06 -18.84
C LEU A 120 6.17 7.70 -19.44
N LEU A 121 5.21 8.63 -19.43
CA LEU A 121 3.89 8.40 -20.01
C LEU A 121 3.91 8.37 -21.55
N GLU A 122 4.86 9.06 -22.17
CA GLU A 122 5.12 8.99 -23.62
C GLU A 122 5.87 7.70 -24.03
N SER A 123 6.51 7.01 -23.07
CA SER A 123 7.24 5.76 -23.30
C SER A 123 6.87 4.69 -22.23
N PRO A 124 5.59 4.29 -22.14
CA PRO A 124 5.08 3.58 -20.97
C PRO A 124 5.47 2.09 -20.91
N GLY A 125 6.18 1.57 -21.90
CA GLY A 125 6.29 0.12 -22.12
C GLY A 125 4.94 -0.48 -22.54
N LYS A 126 4.87 -1.82 -22.60
CA LYS A 126 3.64 -2.55 -22.98
C LYS A 126 3.03 -3.37 -21.85
N HIS A 127 3.74 -3.49 -20.73
CA HIS A 127 3.43 -4.43 -19.65
C HIS A 127 3.05 -3.72 -18.36
N THR A 128 3.87 -2.76 -17.94
CA THR A 128 3.77 -2.13 -16.63
C THR A 128 2.51 -1.29 -16.49
N LYS A 129 1.81 -1.45 -15.36
CA LYS A 129 0.68 -0.62 -14.94
C LYS A 129 1.16 0.46 -13.98
N PHE A 130 0.83 1.72 -14.25
CA PHE A 130 1.22 2.83 -13.38
C PHE A 130 0.20 3.09 -12.29
N ILE A 131 0.70 3.30 -11.07
CA ILE A 131 -0.11 3.69 -9.91
C ILE A 131 0.05 5.20 -9.72
N ALA A 132 -1.06 5.91 -9.54
CA ALA A 132 -1.07 7.37 -9.46
C ALA A 132 -0.15 7.92 -8.36
N PRO A 133 0.24 9.21 -8.41
CA PRO A 133 0.92 9.84 -7.27
C PRO A 133 0.03 9.82 -6.03
N VAL A 134 0.64 9.83 -4.85
CA VAL A 134 -0.06 9.88 -3.56
C VAL A 134 0.40 11.08 -2.74
N PRO A 135 -0.39 12.17 -2.68
CA PRO A 135 -0.09 13.30 -1.80
C PRO A 135 -0.21 12.91 -0.32
N ALA A 136 0.67 13.44 0.54
CA ALA A 136 0.55 13.32 2.00
C ALA A 136 -0.79 13.91 2.48
N ALA A 137 -1.21 15.04 1.90
CA ALA A 137 -2.56 15.56 2.04
C ALA A 137 -3.46 15.03 0.92
N GLN A 138 -3.74 13.72 0.91
CA GLN A 138 -4.46 13.02 -0.17
C GLN A 138 -5.86 13.56 -0.52
N MET A 139 -6.54 14.24 0.41
CA MET A 139 -7.83 14.90 0.16
C MET A 139 -7.71 16.33 -0.40
N SER A 140 -6.49 16.87 -0.52
CA SER A 140 -6.24 18.18 -1.12
C SER A 140 -6.55 18.19 -2.63
N SER A 141 -6.42 19.37 -3.24
CA SER A 141 -6.56 19.53 -4.69
C SER A 141 -5.30 19.15 -5.48
N TRP A 142 -4.23 18.69 -4.83
CA TRP A 142 -2.95 18.41 -5.51
C TRP A 142 -3.13 17.39 -6.65
N LEU A 143 -3.80 16.27 -6.38
CA LEU A 143 -3.99 15.19 -7.36
C LEU A 143 -4.94 15.60 -8.50
N ASP A 144 -6.02 16.33 -8.18
CA ASP A 144 -6.93 16.89 -9.19
C ASP A 144 -6.19 17.85 -10.14
N ASN A 145 -5.38 18.74 -9.56
CA ASN A 145 -4.58 19.69 -10.33
C ASN A 145 -3.52 18.96 -11.16
N PHE A 146 -2.89 17.91 -10.64
CA PHE A 146 -1.91 17.12 -11.37
C PHE A 146 -2.54 16.49 -12.62
N PHE A 147 -3.70 15.83 -12.47
CA PHE A 147 -4.43 15.27 -13.60
C PHE A 147 -4.89 16.33 -14.61
N LYS A 148 -5.29 17.51 -14.13
CA LYS A 148 -5.62 18.64 -15.00
C LYS A 148 -4.42 19.15 -15.79
N GLU A 149 -3.25 19.24 -15.18
CA GLU A 149 -2.02 19.71 -15.81
C GLU A 149 -1.51 18.72 -16.88
N CYS A 150 -1.53 17.42 -16.60
CA CYS A 150 -1.01 16.41 -17.52
C CYS A 150 -2.03 15.85 -18.51
N GLN A 151 -3.34 15.99 -18.25
CA GLN A 151 -4.41 15.29 -18.98
C GLN A 151 -4.17 13.76 -19.05
N CYS A 152 -3.64 13.20 -17.96
CA CYS A 152 -3.07 11.84 -17.95
C CYS A 152 -3.75 10.90 -16.93
N LYS A 153 -4.94 11.25 -16.45
CA LYS A 153 -5.69 10.45 -15.45
C LYS A 153 -5.85 8.98 -15.90
N ASP A 154 -6.11 8.75 -17.19
CA ASP A 154 -6.32 7.42 -17.75
C ASP A 154 -5.04 6.61 -17.98
N SER A 155 -3.86 7.23 -17.83
CA SER A 155 -2.57 6.52 -17.88
C SER A 155 -2.30 5.72 -16.60
N PHE A 156 -3.09 5.90 -15.54
CA PHE A 156 -2.94 5.21 -14.28
C PHE A 156 -3.99 4.12 -14.10
N ALA A 157 -3.57 2.96 -13.61
CA ALA A 157 -4.41 1.79 -13.41
C ALA A 157 -5.11 1.76 -12.04
N ALA A 158 -4.60 2.51 -11.07
CA ALA A 158 -5.15 2.58 -9.71
C ALA A 158 -4.77 3.89 -9.02
N TYR A 159 -5.57 4.27 -8.02
CA TYR A 159 -5.21 5.28 -7.03
C TYR A 159 -4.56 4.63 -5.82
N ASN A 160 -3.94 5.45 -4.96
CA ASN A 160 -3.44 4.97 -3.69
C ASN A 160 -3.50 6.02 -2.59
N VAL A 161 -3.46 5.53 -1.35
CA VAL A 161 -3.60 6.31 -0.11
C VAL A 161 -2.63 5.84 0.98
N HIS A 162 -2.27 6.78 1.84
CA HIS A 162 -1.52 6.54 3.08
C HIS A 162 -2.44 6.76 4.29
N ILE A 163 -2.51 5.78 5.18
CA ILE A 163 -3.49 5.75 6.27
C ILE A 163 -2.80 5.48 7.61
N TYR A 164 -2.75 6.52 8.45
CA TYR A 164 -2.21 6.44 9.80
C TYR A 164 -3.25 6.94 10.81
N ARG A 165 -3.90 6.00 11.50
CA ARG A 165 -4.99 6.27 12.44
C ARG A 165 -4.86 5.44 13.70
N GLY A 166 -5.30 6.00 14.83
CA GLY A 166 -5.24 5.31 16.12
C GLY A 166 -6.23 4.15 16.24
N ASN A 167 -7.31 4.15 15.45
CA ASN A 167 -8.30 3.08 15.39
C ASN A 167 -8.73 2.79 13.95
N VAL A 168 -9.30 1.61 13.75
CA VAL A 168 -9.65 1.09 12.43
C VAL A 168 -10.88 1.75 11.83
N GLU A 169 -11.81 2.28 12.63
CA GLU A 169 -13.00 2.96 12.11
C GLU A 169 -12.64 4.29 11.45
N ASP A 170 -11.73 5.06 12.05
CA ASP A 170 -11.20 6.27 11.43
C ASP A 170 -10.40 5.95 10.15
N ALA A 171 -9.66 4.83 10.14
CA ALA A 171 -8.97 4.36 8.94
C ALA A 171 -9.96 4.04 7.81
N LYS A 172 -11.00 3.25 8.10
CA LYS A 172 -12.07 2.91 7.15
C LYS A 172 -12.78 4.15 6.64
N ALA A 173 -13.14 5.09 7.53
CA ALA A 173 -13.83 6.32 7.17
C ALA A 173 -13.00 7.17 6.18
N GLU A 174 -11.69 7.28 6.42
CA GLU A 174 -10.80 8.02 5.53
C GLU A 174 -10.58 7.34 4.18
N ILE A 175 -10.42 6.02 4.16
CA ILE A 175 -10.30 5.25 2.93
C ILE A 175 -11.57 5.40 2.08
N ASN A 176 -12.75 5.30 2.70
CA ASN A 176 -14.02 5.52 2.03
C ASN A 176 -14.13 6.96 1.50
N ALA A 177 -13.78 7.97 2.29
CA ALA A 177 -13.85 9.37 1.86
C ALA A 177 -12.96 9.65 0.63
N PHE A 178 -11.78 9.01 0.56
CA PHE A 178 -10.94 9.10 -0.63
C PHE A 178 -11.55 8.35 -1.82
N HIS A 179 -12.06 7.13 -1.60
CA HIS A 179 -12.71 6.36 -2.66
C HIS A 179 -13.93 7.09 -3.22
N ASP A 180 -14.76 7.72 -2.39
CA ASP A 180 -15.92 8.50 -2.82
C ASP A 180 -15.53 9.65 -3.77
N LYS A 181 -14.34 10.23 -3.59
CA LYS A 181 -13.76 11.25 -4.48
C LYS A 181 -13.15 10.64 -5.75
N PHE A 182 -12.52 9.47 -5.64
CA PHE A 182 -11.76 8.80 -6.70
C PHE A 182 -12.20 7.33 -6.86
N ASN A 183 -13.40 7.10 -7.39
CA ASN A 183 -14.02 5.77 -7.48
C ASN A 183 -13.93 5.10 -8.87
N ASP A 184 -13.37 5.79 -9.87
CA ASP A 184 -13.34 5.28 -11.24
C ASP A 184 -12.26 4.21 -11.49
N LYS A 185 -11.40 3.95 -10.49
CA LYS A 185 -10.31 2.97 -10.55
C LYS A 185 -10.16 2.27 -9.20
N PRO A 186 -9.54 1.07 -9.17
CA PRO A 186 -9.19 0.42 -7.93
C PRO A 186 -8.31 1.27 -7.02
N LEU A 187 -8.36 0.97 -5.73
CA LEU A 187 -7.57 1.60 -4.68
C LEU A 187 -6.51 0.64 -4.14
N TRP A 188 -5.30 1.16 -3.97
CA TRP A 188 -4.24 0.53 -3.19
C TRP A 188 -4.02 1.33 -1.91
N ILE A 189 -3.90 0.66 -0.78
CA ILE A 189 -3.49 1.29 0.47
C ILE A 189 -2.00 1.05 0.61
N THR A 190 -1.18 1.97 0.10
CA THR A 190 0.27 1.80 -0.08
C THR A 190 1.08 2.02 1.19
N GLU A 191 0.45 2.65 2.19
CA GLU A 191 0.95 2.70 3.55
C GLU A 191 -0.21 2.62 4.53
N ILE A 192 -0.17 1.67 5.47
CA ILE A 192 -1.10 1.64 6.60
C ILE A 192 -0.47 1.17 7.89
N GLY A 193 -0.84 1.80 8.99
CA GLY A 193 -0.51 1.35 10.33
C GLY A 193 -1.24 2.14 11.42
N PRO A 194 -1.26 1.64 12.67
CA PRO A 194 -1.70 2.44 13.79
C PRO A 194 -0.75 3.62 13.94
N GLY A 195 -1.28 4.84 14.09
CA GLY A 195 -0.43 6.02 14.07
C GLY A 195 -1.18 7.33 14.21
N ASN A 196 -0.42 8.42 14.17
CA ASN A 196 -0.94 9.75 13.96
C ASN A 196 -0.17 10.39 12.80
N ARG A 197 -0.87 11.10 11.91
CA ARG A 197 -0.31 11.68 10.68
C ARG A 197 0.91 12.60 10.90
N THR A 198 1.08 13.17 12.09
CA THR A 198 2.01 14.28 12.31
C THR A 198 2.77 14.28 13.63
N THR A 199 2.54 13.30 14.51
CA THR A 199 3.19 13.29 15.82
C THR A 199 3.87 11.97 16.07
N ALA A 200 5.07 12.08 16.66
CA ALA A 200 5.73 10.97 17.31
C ALA A 200 4.72 10.21 18.17
N CYS A 201 4.82 8.89 18.23
CA CYS A 201 3.92 8.06 19.01
C CYS A 201 4.50 7.77 20.41
N PRO A 202 4.33 8.66 21.41
CA PRO A 202 4.90 8.45 22.74
C PRO A 202 4.25 7.27 23.46
N ASN A 203 2.99 6.97 23.12
CA ASN A 203 2.19 5.91 23.73
C ASN A 203 1.69 4.97 22.64
N PRO A 204 2.54 4.08 22.12
CA PRO A 204 2.11 3.15 21.08
C PRO A 204 1.01 2.22 21.62
N PRO A 205 0.02 1.85 20.78
CA PRO A 205 -1.06 0.99 21.22
C PRO A 205 -0.48 -0.37 21.63
N PRO A 206 -1.01 -1.02 22.67
CA PRO A 206 -0.64 -2.38 23.02
C PRO A 206 -0.70 -3.34 21.82
N TRP A 207 0.18 -4.34 21.77
CA TRP A 207 0.28 -5.27 20.65
C TRP A 207 -1.06 -5.91 20.25
N ASN A 208 -1.89 -6.28 21.22
CA ASN A 208 -3.22 -6.84 20.94
C ASN A 208 -4.15 -5.86 20.21
N GLN A 209 -4.04 -4.55 20.47
CA GLN A 209 -4.79 -3.53 19.75
C GLN A 209 -4.27 -3.36 18.32
N THR A 210 -2.93 -3.36 18.12
CA THR A 210 -2.35 -3.34 16.77
C THR A 210 -2.74 -4.58 15.96
N ILE A 211 -2.68 -5.77 16.57
CA ILE A 211 -3.07 -7.03 15.92
C ILE A 211 -4.55 -6.97 15.50
N LYS A 212 -5.42 -6.49 16.40
CA LYS A 212 -6.85 -6.30 16.10
C LYS A 212 -7.08 -5.31 14.96
N PHE A 213 -6.40 -4.15 14.97
CA PHE A 213 -6.44 -3.17 13.87
C PHE A 213 -6.05 -3.82 12.54
N MET A 214 -4.95 -4.58 12.52
CA MET A 214 -4.44 -5.26 11.33
C MET A 214 -5.43 -6.29 10.80
N GLN A 215 -5.95 -7.17 11.66
CA GLN A 215 -6.91 -8.19 11.26
C GLN A 215 -8.19 -7.56 10.69
N GLU A 216 -8.73 -6.55 11.38
CA GLU A 216 -9.97 -5.89 10.94
C GLU A 216 -9.81 -5.13 9.64
N ILE A 217 -8.67 -4.46 9.41
CA ILE A 217 -8.48 -3.71 8.16
C ILE A 217 -8.31 -4.63 6.96
N TYR A 218 -7.65 -5.78 7.12
CA TYR A 218 -7.50 -6.77 6.06
C TYR A 218 -8.80 -7.49 5.74
N ALA A 219 -9.56 -7.93 6.76
CA ALA A 219 -10.87 -8.53 6.56
C ALA A 219 -11.85 -7.54 5.91
N TRP A 220 -11.85 -6.28 6.37
CA TRP A 220 -12.64 -5.23 5.72
C TRP A 220 -12.20 -4.96 4.30
N GLY A 221 -10.89 -4.87 4.04
CA GLY A 221 -10.33 -4.67 2.71
C GLY A 221 -10.76 -5.74 1.72
N GLN A 222 -10.72 -7.02 2.13
CA GLN A 222 -11.20 -8.16 1.35
C GLN A 222 -12.68 -8.05 0.97
N SER A 223 -13.50 -7.46 1.84
CA SER A 223 -14.93 -7.24 1.56
C SER A 223 -15.20 -6.13 0.54
N LYS A 224 -14.17 -5.38 0.12
CA LYS A 224 -14.28 -4.29 -0.86
C LYS A 224 -13.64 -4.70 -2.17
N GLU A 225 -14.47 -4.96 -3.18
CA GLU A 225 -14.01 -5.34 -4.52
C GLU A 225 -13.07 -4.30 -5.18
N TRP A 226 -13.15 -3.04 -4.74
CA TRP A 226 -12.32 -1.95 -5.23
C TRP A 226 -10.99 -1.78 -4.47
N ILE A 227 -10.74 -2.51 -3.38
CA ILE A 227 -9.44 -2.52 -2.69
C ILE A 227 -8.63 -3.71 -3.20
N HIS A 228 -7.58 -3.43 -3.97
CA HIS A 228 -6.79 -4.48 -4.61
C HIS A 228 -5.54 -4.88 -3.82
N LYS A 229 -4.95 -3.93 -3.08
CA LYS A 229 -3.72 -4.16 -2.30
C LYS A 229 -3.70 -3.32 -1.03
N ILE A 230 -3.18 -3.91 0.03
CA ILE A 230 -2.89 -3.24 1.30
C ILE A 230 -1.44 -3.53 1.65
N PHE A 231 -0.68 -2.48 1.96
CA PHE A 231 0.73 -2.53 2.32
C PHE A 231 0.86 -2.13 3.78
N TRP A 232 1.04 -3.14 4.63
CA TRP A 232 1.29 -2.91 6.04
C TRP A 232 2.63 -2.23 6.25
N ASN A 233 2.66 -1.09 6.92
CA ASN A 233 3.88 -0.38 7.20
C ASN A 233 4.63 -1.02 8.38
N THR A 234 5.75 -1.68 8.08
CA THR A 234 6.62 -2.34 9.07
C THR A 234 7.79 -1.46 9.55
N GLY A 235 7.76 -0.16 9.30
CA GLY A 235 8.89 0.78 9.26
C GLY A 235 9.67 1.11 10.53
N ASN A 236 9.33 0.60 11.71
CA ASN A 236 9.81 1.26 12.94
C ASN A 236 11.17 0.86 13.52
N GLN A 237 11.89 -0.13 12.98
CA GLN A 237 13.23 -0.45 13.52
C GLN A 237 14.22 -0.95 12.45
N ILE A 238 14.66 -0.07 11.55
CA ILE A 238 15.95 -0.30 10.90
C ILE A 238 16.98 0.58 11.61
N THR A 239 17.47 0.15 12.78
CA THR A 239 18.71 0.57 13.48
C THR A 239 19.04 2.08 13.66
N SER A 240 18.20 3.00 13.17
CA SER A 240 18.34 4.44 13.30
C SER A 240 16.94 5.00 13.51
N HIS A 241 16.71 5.64 14.65
CA HIS A 241 15.48 6.31 15.04
C HIS A 241 15.13 7.45 14.06
N VAL A 242 14.41 7.19 12.96
CA VAL A 242 14.07 8.27 12.01
C VAL A 242 12.58 8.33 11.60
N ASP A 243 11.77 7.32 11.90
CA ASP A 243 10.31 7.45 11.78
C ASP A 243 9.63 7.23 13.13
N ASN A 244 8.94 8.27 13.58
CA ASN A 244 8.27 8.34 14.88
C ASN A 244 6.75 8.23 14.73
N ASN A 245 6.24 8.30 13.49
CA ASN A 245 4.84 8.63 13.19
C ASN A 245 3.93 7.38 13.11
N VAL A 246 4.53 6.19 13.07
CA VAL A 246 3.82 4.91 13.12
C VAL A 246 4.00 4.26 14.49
N CYS A 247 2.99 3.61 15.02
CA CYS A 247 2.98 3.06 16.37
C CYS A 247 2.91 1.53 16.33
N ASN A 248 3.86 0.81 16.95
CA ASN A 248 3.83 -0.66 17.10
C ASN A 248 3.41 -1.43 15.83
N SER A 249 3.83 -0.98 14.65
CA SER A 249 3.48 -1.58 13.36
C SER A 249 4.59 -2.47 12.78
N TYR A 250 5.75 -2.51 13.42
CA TYR A 250 6.89 -3.27 12.92
C TYR A 250 6.68 -4.78 13.10
N LEU A 251 6.92 -5.54 12.03
CA LEU A 251 6.87 -7.00 12.00
C LEU A 251 8.19 -7.60 12.50
N LEU A 252 9.30 -6.89 12.29
CA LEU A 252 10.63 -7.23 12.79
C LEU A 252 11.19 -6.08 13.61
N ASP A 253 11.90 -6.39 14.69
CA ASP A 253 12.63 -5.41 15.49
C ASP A 253 13.97 -4.98 14.83
N GLY A 254 14.73 -4.14 15.52
CA GLY A 254 16.00 -3.56 15.06
C GLY A 254 17.13 -4.57 14.89
N ASN A 255 16.96 -5.78 15.39
CA ASN A 255 17.88 -6.89 15.28
C ASN A 255 17.32 -8.00 14.36
N ASP A 256 16.35 -7.65 13.52
CA ASP A 256 15.63 -8.55 12.62
C ASP A 256 14.94 -9.72 13.34
N LYS A 257 14.53 -9.54 14.60
CA LYS A 257 13.77 -10.53 15.35
C LYS A 257 12.26 -10.32 15.19
N PRO A 258 11.47 -11.40 15.10
CA PRO A 258 10.01 -11.32 15.07
C PRO A 258 9.42 -10.54 16.24
N THR A 259 8.48 -9.66 15.95
CA THR A 259 7.61 -9.05 16.97
C THR A 259 6.36 -9.90 17.19
N PRO A 260 5.54 -9.59 18.22
CA PRO A 260 4.22 -10.21 18.37
C PRO A 260 3.28 -10.04 17.17
N LEU A 261 3.58 -9.13 16.24
CA LEU A 261 2.76 -8.86 15.05
C LEU A 261 3.09 -9.78 13.87
N LEU A 262 4.32 -10.31 13.78
CA LEU A 262 4.74 -11.11 12.61
C LEU A 262 3.90 -12.36 12.42
N ASN A 263 3.67 -13.12 13.49
CA ASN A 263 2.92 -14.36 13.39
C ASN A 263 1.45 -14.12 12.99
N PRO A 264 0.71 -13.17 13.61
CA PRO A 264 -0.62 -12.77 13.14
C PRO A 264 -0.63 -12.29 11.68
N PHE A 265 0.38 -11.53 11.25
CA PHE A 265 0.48 -11.05 9.87
C PHE A 265 0.63 -12.19 8.85
N ASN A 266 1.53 -13.13 9.13
CA ASN A 266 1.78 -14.28 8.25
C ASN A 266 0.61 -15.26 8.17
N HIS A 267 -0.35 -15.18 9.10
CA HIS A 267 -1.53 -16.03 9.16
C HIS A 267 -2.83 -15.21 9.10
N LEU A 268 -2.80 -14.05 8.44
CA LEU A 268 -3.99 -13.24 8.22
C LEU A 268 -5.07 -14.04 7.48
N THR A 269 -6.26 -14.00 8.05
CA THR A 269 -7.48 -14.51 7.43
C THR A 269 -8.41 -13.34 7.18
N CYS A 270 -9.06 -13.32 6.02
CA CYS A 270 -9.89 -12.20 5.57
C CYS A 270 -11.37 -12.56 5.38
N SER A 271 -11.85 -13.57 6.10
CA SER A 271 -13.27 -13.97 6.16
C SER A 271 -14.06 -13.20 7.20
#